data_AF-A0A821WNW7-F1
#
_entry.id   AF-A0A821WNW7-F1
#
_cell.length_a   1.000
_cell.length_b   1.000
_cell.length_c   1.000
_cell.angle_alpha   90.00
_cell.angle_beta   90.00
_cell.angle_gamma   90.00
#
_symmetry.space_group_name_H-M   'P 1'
#
loop_
_entity.id
_entity.type
_entity.pdbx_description
1 polymer ?
#
loop_
_entity_poly.entity_id
_entity_poly.type
_entity_poly.pdbx_seq_one_letter_code
_entity_poly.pdbx_strand_id
1 'polypeptide(L)' 'ELFMGLFKDNKEHGKGTFVWGPESQCSGDEYTGDWVDGRRTGQGVYISANGNRYECRYSQIIR' A
#
# COMPACT_ATOMS: atom_id res chain seq x y z
N GLU A 1 -4.10 -6.25 -9.93
CA GLU A 1 -3.98 -5.42 -8.69
C GLU A 1 -4.51 -4.03 -9.01
N LEU A 2 -4.94 -3.26 -8.00
CA LEU A 2 -5.48 -1.92 -8.20
C LEU A 2 -4.81 -0.95 -7.22
N PHE A 3 -4.32 0.18 -7.74
CA PHE A 3 -3.86 1.30 -6.92
C PHE A 3 -4.77 2.51 -7.12
N MET A 4 -5.16 3.12 -6.01
CA MET A 4 -5.92 4.37 -5.96
C MET A 4 -5.15 5.38 -5.13
N GLY A 5 -4.56 6.37 -5.77
CA GLY A 5 -3.76 7.37 -5.08
C GLY A 5 -3.09 8.33 -6.04
N LEU A 6 -2.15 9.12 -5.51
CA LEU A 6 -1.40 10.09 -6.31
C LEU A 6 -0.21 9.40 -6.99
N PHE A 7 0.15 9.95 -8.13
CA PHE A 7 1.32 9.55 -8.89
C PHE A 7 2.27 10.73 -9.05
N LYS A 8 3.57 10.45 -8.99
CA LYS A 8 4.65 11.35 -9.37
C LYS A 8 5.62 10.57 -10.24
N ASP A 9 5.99 11.11 -11.39
CA ASP A 9 6.92 10.46 -12.33
C ASP A 9 6.51 9.02 -12.69
N ASN A 10 5.20 8.81 -12.91
CA ASN A 10 4.58 7.50 -13.16
C ASN A 10 4.75 6.46 -12.03
N LYS A 11 5.03 6.90 -10.80
CA LYS A 11 5.15 6.06 -9.61
C LYS A 11 4.18 6.51 -8.53
N GLU A 12 3.69 5.57 -7.74
CA GLU A 12 2.85 5.83 -6.58
C GLU A 12 3.60 6.75 -5.60
N HIS A 13 2.96 7.84 -5.22
CA HIS A 13 3.55 8.85 -4.35
C HIS A 13 2.47 9.48 -3.46
N GLY A 14 2.80 9.93 -2.26
CA GLY A 14 1.82 10.49 -1.32
C GLY A 14 0.88 9.43 -0.73
N LYS A 15 -0.37 9.79 -0.45
CA LYS A 15 -1.35 8.85 0.12
C LYS A 15 -1.97 7.99 -0.99
N GLY A 16 -2.12 6.68 -0.71
CA GLY A 16 -2.77 5.77 -1.62
C GLY A 16 -3.20 4.45 -1.00
N THR A 17 -4.18 3.83 -1.64
CA THR A 17 -4.71 2.51 -1.34
C THR A 17 -4.30 1.52 -2.43
N PHE A 18 -3.81 0.36 -2.03
CA PHE A 18 -3.47 -0.75 -2.91
C PHE A 18 -4.29 -1.98 -2.54
N VAL A 19 -4.90 -2.61 -3.54
CA VAL A 19 -5.69 -3.84 -3.38
C VAL A 19 -5.04 -4.97 -4.17
N TRP A 20 -4.76 -6.07 -3.48
CA TRP A 20 -4.20 -7.27 -4.10
C TRP A 20 -5.26 -8.00 -4.93
N GLY A 21 -4.91 -8.31 -6.18
CA GLY A 21 -5.83 -8.94 -7.13
C GLY A 21 -6.05 -10.45 -6.91
N PRO A 22 -7.00 -11.06 -7.64
CA PRO A 22 -7.42 -12.45 -7.45
C PRO A 22 -6.33 -13.50 -7.69
N GLU A 23 -5.31 -13.17 -8.49
CA GLU A 23 -4.19 -14.07 -8.78
C GLU A 23 -3.09 -14.02 -7.71
N SER A 24 -3.16 -13.07 -6.77
CA SER A 24 -2.21 -12.97 -5.66
C SER A 24 -2.58 -13.94 -4.54
N GLN A 25 -1.57 -14.49 -3.86
CA GLN A 25 -1.76 -15.21 -2.59
C GLN A 25 -2.42 -14.33 -1.51
N CYS A 26 -2.36 -13.01 -1.68
CA CYS A 26 -2.95 -11.99 -0.82
C CYS A 26 -4.26 -11.43 -1.39
N SER A 27 -4.95 -12.14 -2.29
CA SER A 27 -6.15 -11.65 -2.97
C SER A 27 -7.17 -11.05 -2.02
N GLY A 28 -7.59 -9.80 -2.29
CA GLY A 28 -8.57 -9.08 -1.48
C GLY A 28 -7.99 -8.40 -0.25
N ASP A 29 -6.70 -8.58 0.04
CA ASP A 29 -6.00 -7.74 0.99
C ASP A 29 -5.97 -6.30 0.48
N GLU A 30 -5.87 -5.36 1.41
CA GLU A 30 -5.77 -3.92 1.14
C GLU A 30 -4.69 -3.28 2.00
N TYR A 31 -3.95 -2.33 1.44
CA TYR A 31 -3.06 -1.44 2.18
C TYR A 31 -3.39 0.02 1.86
N THR A 32 -3.62 0.83 2.89
CA THR A 32 -3.77 2.28 2.79
C THR A 32 -2.65 2.96 3.56
N GLY A 33 -1.86 3.81 2.92
CA GLY A 33 -0.79 4.51 3.62
C GLY A 33 0.01 5.47 2.74
N ASP A 34 1.20 5.83 3.21
CA ASP A 34 2.13 6.67 2.46
C ASP A 34 2.92 5.85 1.43
N TRP A 35 3.18 6.49 0.30
CA TRP A 35 3.92 5.96 -0.83
C TRP A 35 4.97 6.97 -1.26
N VAL A 36 6.17 6.48 -1.56
CA VAL A 36 7.24 7.27 -2.19
C VAL A 36 7.91 6.40 -3.23
N ASP A 37 7.93 6.89 -4.46
CA ASP A 37 8.56 6.25 -5.63
C ASP A 37 8.15 4.78 -5.81
N GLY A 38 6.85 4.50 -5.65
CA GLY A 38 6.26 3.18 -5.81
C GLY A 38 6.42 2.25 -4.60
N ARG A 39 6.92 2.78 -3.47
CA ARG A 39 7.14 1.99 -2.25
C ARG A 39 6.25 2.46 -1.12
N ARG A 40 5.64 1.50 -0.44
CA ARG A 40 4.91 1.71 0.83
C ARG A 40 5.89 2.19 1.90
N THR A 41 5.58 3.32 2.51
CA THR A 41 6.44 4.02 3.46
C THR A 41 5.59 4.61 4.59
N GLY A 42 6.23 5.17 5.62
CA GLY A 42 5.53 5.90 6.67
C GLY A 42 4.59 5.03 7.50
N GLN A 43 3.41 5.56 7.82
CA GLN A 43 2.37 4.81 8.53
C GLN A 43 1.27 4.40 7.55
N GLY A 44 0.73 3.21 7.75
CA GLY A 44 -0.40 2.72 6.98
C GLY A 44 -1.19 1.66 7.72
N VAL A 45 -2.32 1.31 7.13
CA VAL A 45 -3.23 0.29 7.60
C VAL A 45 -3.26 -0.81 6.56
N TYR A 46 -3.07 -2.04 7.00
CA TYR A 46 -3.27 -3.23 6.19
C TYR A 46 -4.54 -3.95 6.68
N ILE A 47 -5.41 -4.32 5.75
CA ILE A 47 -6.62 -5.09 6.01
C ILE A 47 -6.48 -6.39 5.23
N SER A 48 -6.44 -7.52 5.91
CA SER A 48 -6.47 -8.82 5.24
C SER A 48 -7.84 -9.04 4.58
N ALA A 49 -7.94 -9.89 3.57
CA ALA A 49 -9.21 -10.31 2.95
C ALA A 49 -10.26 -10.82 3.96
N ASN A 50 -9.80 -11.34 5.12
CA ASN A 50 -10.67 -11.79 6.22
C ASN A 50 -11.14 -10.64 7.14
N GLY A 51 -10.84 -9.37 6.81
CA GLY A 51 -11.23 -8.19 7.57
C GLY A 51 -10.34 -7.83 8.77
N ASN A 52 -9.28 -8.60 9.05
CA ASN A 52 -8.36 -8.26 10.14
C ASN A 52 -7.57 -7.00 9.78
N ARG A 53 -7.59 -6.02 10.68
CA ARG A 53 -6.90 -4.73 10.53
C ARG A 53 -5.59 -4.72 11.31
N TYR A 54 -4.52 -4.28 10.66
CA TYR A 54 -3.18 -4.16 11.22
C TYR A 54 -2.63 -2.76 10.95
N GLU A 55 -2.02 -2.15 11.96
CA GLU A 55 -1.26 -0.90 11.76
C GLU A 55 0.18 -1.25 11.43
N CYS A 56 0.67 -0.69 10.33
CA CYS A 56 1.99 -0.95 9.79
C CYS A 56 2.81 0.34 9.79
N ARG A 57 4.10 0.22 10.13
CA ARG A 57 5.07 1.30 9.99
C ARG A 57 6.20 0.84 9.07
N TYR A 58 6.33 1.48 7.93
CA TYR A 58 7.40 1.22 6.96
C TYR A 58 8.45 2.32 7.08
N SER A 59 9.68 1.92 7.41
CA SER A 59 10.80 2.86 7.48
C SER A 59 11.23 3.29 6.08
N GLN A 60 11.34 4.60 5.87
CA GLN A 60 12.10 5.16 4.76
C GLN A 60 13.58 4.93 5.08
N ILE A 61 14.19 3.85 4.56
CA ILE A 61 15.66 3.79 4.53
C ILE A 61 16.08 4.75 3.42
N ILE A 62 16.25 6.01 3.80
CA ILE A 62 17.00 6.99 3.00
C ILE A 62 18.46 6.58 3.17
N ARG A 63 19.06 6.00 2.12
CA ARG A 63 20.51 5.86 2.00
C ARG A 63 21.03 6.97 1.09
#